data_AF-R6ZDR1-F1
#
_entry.id   AF-R6ZDR1-F1
#
_cell.length_a   1.000
_cell.length_b   1.000
_cell.length_c   1.000
_cell.angle_alpha   90.00
_cell.angle_beta   90.00
_cell.angle_gamma   90.00
#
_symmetry.space_group_name_H-M   'P 1'
#
loop_
_entity.id
_entity.type
_entity.pdbx_description
1 polymer ?
#
loop_
_entity_poly.entity_id
_entity_poly.type
_entity_poly.pdbx_seq_one_letter_code
_entity_poly.pdbx_strand_id
1 'polypeptide(L)'
;MSLTEMESYRDLILENIEYDHLCREFTSCRENLDEIVELMVETVCAKRKTTRITGSDFPHEVVRSRFLKLDSSHIEFVMECLHNNTTQVRNMKQYLLTVLFNAPTTMSNHYTAQVNHDLYGEAAR
;
A
#
# COMPACT_ATOMS: atom_id res chain seq x y z
N MET A 1 -4.95 17.71 15.02
CA MET A 1 -3.96 17.97 13.97
C MET A 1 -4.55 19.14 13.22
N SER A 2 -3.78 20.17 12.92
CA SER A 2 -4.31 21.27 12.11
C SER A 2 -4.56 20.77 10.68
N LEU A 3 -5.41 21.46 9.92
CA LEU A 3 -5.60 21.17 8.49
C LEU A 3 -4.26 21.24 7.74
N THR A 4 -3.44 22.24 8.08
CA THR A 4 -2.10 22.46 7.53
C THR A 4 -1.13 21.29 7.78
N GLU A 5 -1.18 20.67 8.96
CA GLU A 5 -0.37 19.47 9.24
C GLU A 5 -0.79 18.29 8.35
N MET A 6 -2.09 18.08 8.13
CA MET A 6 -2.58 16.99 7.27
C MET A 6 -2.23 17.23 5.80
N GLU A 7 -2.34 18.47 5.32
CA GLU A 7 -1.89 18.87 3.97
C GLU A 7 -0.39 18.61 3.79
N SER A 8 0.45 18.96 4.77
CA SER A 8 1.89 18.69 4.69
C SER A 8 2.23 17.20 4.59
N TYR A 9 1.49 16.33 5.28
CA TYR A 9 1.67 14.88 5.15
C TYR A 9 1.19 14.36 3.81
N ARG A 10 0.11 14.94 3.27
CA ARG A 10 -0.38 14.59 1.93
C ARG A 10 0.66 14.93 0.88
N ASP A 11 1.19 16.15 0.90
CA ASP A 11 2.21 16.57 -0.07
C ASP A 11 3.45 15.67 -0.01
N LEU A 12 3.92 15.36 1.20
CA LEU A 12 5.03 14.43 1.42
C LEU A 12 4.72 13.02 0.88
N ILE A 13 3.51 12.51 1.11
CA ILE A 13 3.10 11.19 0.60
C ILE A 13 3.07 11.19 -0.93
N LEU A 14 2.48 12.22 -1.55
CA LEU A 14 2.41 12.35 -3.01
C LEU A 14 3.80 12.41 -3.65
N GLU A 15 4.74 13.12 -3.01
CA GLU A 15 6.15 13.17 -3.43
C GLU A 15 6.81 11.80 -3.30
N ASN A 16 6.74 11.17 -2.12
CA ASN A 16 7.41 9.89 -1.85
C ASN A 16 6.97 8.79 -2.82
N ILE A 17 5.68 8.71 -3.13
CA ILE A 17 5.14 7.67 -4.02
C ILE A 17 5.21 8.04 -5.51
N GLU A 18 5.72 9.22 -5.84
CA GLU A 18 5.77 9.73 -7.21
C GLU A 18 4.38 9.70 -7.88
N TYR A 19 3.35 10.22 -7.20
CA TYR A 19 1.95 10.05 -7.59
C TYR A 19 1.65 10.44 -9.06
N ASP A 20 2.28 11.49 -9.57
CA ASP A 20 2.13 11.92 -10.97
C ASP A 20 2.64 10.88 -11.97
N HIS A 21 3.70 10.14 -11.62
CA HIS A 21 4.20 9.03 -12.42
C HIS A 21 3.19 7.87 -12.41
N LEU A 22 2.72 7.48 -11.23
CA LEU A 22 1.72 6.41 -11.08
C LEU A 22 0.42 6.72 -11.83
N CYS A 23 -0.02 7.97 -11.87
CA CYS A 23 -1.20 8.37 -12.65
C CYS A 23 -1.04 8.18 -14.17
N ARG A 24 0.20 8.25 -14.68
CA ARG A 24 0.49 8.01 -16.10
C ARG A 24 0.53 6.52 -16.42
N GLU A 25 1.01 5.70 -15.49
CA GLU A 25 1.02 4.25 -15.63
C GLU A 25 -0.40 3.66 -15.48
N PHE A 26 -1.13 4.05 -14.44
CA PHE A 26 -2.46 3.52 -14.09
C PHE A 26 -3.61 4.44 -14.50
N THR A 27 -3.64 4.87 -15.76
CA THR A 27 -4.61 5.86 -16.27
C THR A 27 -6.08 5.53 -16.01
N SER A 28 -6.47 4.25 -16.01
CA SER A 28 -7.84 3.79 -15.76
C SER A 28 -8.15 3.48 -14.28
N CYS A 29 -7.16 3.60 -13.39
CA CYS A 29 -7.30 3.23 -11.97
C CYS A 29 -6.92 4.36 -11.01
N ARG A 30 -7.05 5.62 -11.47
CA ARG A 30 -6.75 6.80 -10.67
C ARG A 30 -7.53 6.87 -9.35
N GLU A 31 -8.80 6.46 -9.36
CA GLU A 31 -9.64 6.42 -8.15
C GLU A 31 -9.04 5.52 -7.06
N ASN A 32 -8.40 4.41 -7.44
CA ASN A 32 -7.72 3.52 -6.50
C ASN A 32 -6.46 4.18 -5.92
N LEU A 33 -5.70 4.92 -6.74
CA LEU A 33 -4.53 5.68 -6.27
C LEU A 33 -4.96 6.77 -5.27
N ASP A 34 -6.05 7.48 -5.57
CA ASP A 34 -6.62 8.47 -4.66
C ASP A 34 -7.03 7.84 -3.33
N GLU A 35 -7.72 6.69 -3.35
CA GLU A 35 -8.09 5.95 -2.15
C GLU A 35 -6.87 5.53 -1.32
N ILE A 36 -5.81 5.06 -1.97
CA ILE A 36 -4.55 4.68 -1.31
C ILE A 36 -3.92 5.90 -0.63
N VAL A 37 -3.82 7.04 -1.33
CA VAL A 37 -3.27 8.28 -0.75
C VAL A 37 -4.10 8.72 0.46
N GLU A 38 -5.43 8.75 0.34
CA GLU A 38 -6.31 9.10 1.46
C GLU A 38 -6.09 8.18 2.67
N LEU A 39 -5.99 6.87 2.44
CA LEU A 39 -5.75 5.90 3.51
C LEU A 39 -4.37 6.09 4.15
N MET A 40 -3.35 6.39 3.35
CA MET A 40 -2.01 6.69 3.87
C MET A 40 -2.04 7.93 4.74
N VAL A 41 -2.65 9.02 4.27
CA VAL A 41 -2.82 10.28 5.03
C VAL A 41 -3.60 10.03 6.32
N GLU A 42 -4.74 9.35 6.26
CA GLU A 42 -5.55 8.97 7.43
C GLU A 42 -4.71 8.18 8.44
N THR A 43 -3.89 7.24 7.94
CA THR A 43 -3.06 6.38 8.77
C THR A 43 -1.94 7.14 9.45
N VAL A 44 -1.18 7.98 8.74
CA VAL A 44 -0.08 8.75 9.34
C VAL A 44 -0.58 9.84 10.28
N CYS A 45 -1.75 10.40 10.01
CA CYS A 45 -2.33 11.49 10.80
C CYS A 45 -3.06 11.01 12.08
N ALA A 46 -3.34 9.71 12.18
CA ALA A 46 -4.08 9.16 13.31
C ALA A 46 -3.38 9.42 14.66
N LYS A 47 -4.15 9.80 15.69
CA LYS A 47 -3.65 10.00 17.05
C LYS A 47 -4.02 8.81 17.91
N ARG A 48 -3.17 7.77 17.89
CA ARG A 48 -3.35 6.54 18.67
C ARG A 48 -2.01 6.01 19.18
N LYS A 49 -2.03 5.23 20.25
CA LYS A 49 -0.81 4.58 20.79
C LYS A 49 -0.39 3.39 19.94
N THR A 50 -1.35 2.63 19.45
CA THR A 50 -1.14 1.43 18.65
C THR A 50 -2.08 1.38 17.45
N THR A 51 -1.66 0.67 16.41
CA THR A 51 -2.49 0.30 15.26
C THR A 51 -2.50 -1.21 15.14
N ARG A 52 -3.70 -1.80 15.01
CA ARG A 52 -3.87 -3.23 14.71
C ARG A 52 -3.61 -3.48 13.22
N ILE A 53 -2.66 -4.36 12.90
CA ILE A 53 -2.38 -4.86 11.54
C ILE A 53 -2.36 -6.39 11.61
N THR A 54 -3.17 -7.07 10.80
CA THR A 54 -3.23 -8.55 10.72
C THR A 54 -3.27 -9.25 12.09
N GLY A 55 -4.16 -8.77 12.97
CA GLY A 55 -4.36 -9.34 14.30
C GLY A 55 -3.31 -8.98 15.35
N SER A 56 -2.23 -8.29 14.99
CA SER A 56 -1.19 -7.82 15.92
C SER A 56 -1.28 -6.31 16.14
N ASP A 57 -0.98 -5.84 17.35
CA ASP A 57 -0.90 -4.41 17.67
C ASP A 57 0.55 -3.92 17.54
N PHE A 58 0.77 -2.89 16.73
CA PHE A 58 2.05 -2.25 16.54
C PHE A 58 2.06 -0.85 17.17
N PRO A 59 3.18 -0.38 17.74
CA PRO A 59 3.31 1.03 18.10
C PRO A 59 2.98 1.93 16.90
N HIS A 60 2.11 2.92 17.10
CA HIS A 60 1.58 3.70 15.99
C HIS A 60 2.70 4.42 15.20
N GLU A 61 3.72 4.93 15.89
CA GLU A 61 4.86 5.59 15.28
C GLU A 61 5.67 4.66 14.35
N VAL A 62 5.70 3.34 14.63
CA VAL A 62 6.32 2.35 13.72
C VAL A 62 5.50 2.23 12.45
N VAL A 63 4.17 2.17 12.57
CA VAL A 63 3.27 2.14 11.41
C VAL A 63 3.40 3.42 10.59
N ARG A 64 3.38 4.60 11.23
CA ARG A 64 3.61 5.89 10.58
C ARG A 64 4.93 5.90 9.82
N SER A 65 6.03 5.50 10.47
CA SER A 65 7.35 5.48 9.84
C SER A 65 7.42 4.57 8.61
N ARG A 66 6.73 3.43 8.62
CA ARG A 66 6.66 2.54 7.45
C ARG A 66 5.87 3.16 6.30
N PHE A 67 4.72 3.75 6.60
CA PHE A 67 3.88 4.39 5.58
C PHE A 67 4.60 5.56 4.91
N LEU A 68 5.32 6.38 5.67
CA LEU A 68 6.10 7.50 5.15
C LEU A 68 7.36 7.08 4.36
N LYS A 69 7.67 5.79 4.28
CA LYS A 69 8.78 5.25 3.49
C LYS A 69 8.31 4.48 2.25
N LEU A 70 7.00 4.43 2.01
CA LEU A 70 6.48 3.84 0.77
C LEU A 70 6.85 4.75 -0.40
N ASP A 71 7.26 4.12 -1.48
CA ASP A 71 7.59 4.74 -2.76
C ASP A 71 6.73 4.17 -3.88
N SER A 72 6.93 4.66 -5.10
CA SER A 72 6.21 4.22 -6.32
C SER A 72 6.17 2.71 -6.48
N SER A 73 7.30 2.01 -6.31
CA SER A 73 7.40 0.55 -6.45
C SER A 73 6.51 -0.21 -5.46
N HIS A 74 6.37 0.29 -4.24
CA HIS A 74 5.47 -0.31 -3.25
C HIS A 74 4.01 -0.14 -3.63
N ILE A 75 3.65 1.00 -4.24
CA ILE A 75 2.28 1.28 -4.68
C ILE A 75 1.93 0.46 -5.92
N GLU A 76 2.86 0.28 -6.86
CA GLU A 76 2.70 -0.64 -7.99
C GLU A 76 2.38 -2.06 -7.52
N PHE A 77 3.13 -2.56 -6.54
CA PHE A 77 2.87 -3.86 -5.91
C PHE A 77 1.48 -3.94 -5.26
N VAL A 78 1.03 -2.87 -4.59
CA VAL A 78 -0.31 -2.80 -3.97
C VAL A 78 -1.40 -2.82 -5.06
N MET A 79 -1.19 -2.10 -6.16
CA MET A 79 -2.10 -2.07 -7.31
C MET A 79 -2.20 -3.44 -7.99
N GLU A 80 -1.07 -4.14 -8.15
CA GLU A 80 -1.05 -5.53 -8.64
C GLU A 80 -1.82 -6.47 -7.69
N CYS A 81 -1.61 -6.34 -6.38
CA CYS A 81 -2.35 -7.12 -5.39
C CYS A 81 -3.87 -6.83 -5.44
N LEU A 82 -4.30 -5.61 -5.76
CA LEU A 82 -5.71 -5.30 -5.97
C LEU A 82 -6.26 -5.97 -7.23
N HIS A 83 -5.51 -5.89 -8.35
CA HIS A 83 -5.93 -6.43 -9.64
C HIS A 83 -6.02 -7.96 -9.61
N ASN A 84 -5.04 -8.62 -8.99
CA ASN A 84 -4.95 -10.08 -8.91
C ASN A 84 -5.87 -10.69 -7.85
N ASN A 85 -6.54 -9.86 -7.03
CA ASN A 85 -7.47 -10.36 -6.02
C ASN A 85 -8.78 -10.82 -6.66
N THR A 86 -8.96 -12.14 -6.75
CA THR A 86 -10.18 -12.76 -7.29
C THR A 86 -11.28 -12.94 -6.25
N THR A 87 -11.02 -12.58 -4.98
CA THR A 87 -11.96 -12.74 -3.87
C THR A 87 -12.60 -11.40 -3.51
N GLN A 88 -13.89 -11.42 -3.17
CA GLN A 88 -14.56 -10.21 -2.70
C GLN A 88 -13.93 -9.71 -1.39
N VAL A 89 -13.31 -8.53 -1.44
CA VAL A 89 -12.78 -7.86 -0.26
C VAL A 89 -13.93 -7.18 0.49
N ARG A 90 -14.35 -7.77 1.62
CA ARG A 90 -15.45 -7.22 2.45
C ARG A 90 -15.08 -5.93 3.18
N ASN A 91 -13.80 -5.72 3.45
CA ASN A 91 -13.27 -4.53 4.12
C ASN A 91 -12.02 -4.03 3.40
N MET A 92 -12.23 -3.19 2.38
CA MET A 92 -11.16 -2.71 1.51
C MET A 92 -10.09 -1.93 2.29
N LYS A 93 -10.50 -1.06 3.23
CA LYS A 93 -9.55 -0.31 4.07
C LYS A 93 -8.61 -1.20 4.86
N GLN A 94 -9.12 -2.25 5.51
CA GLN A 94 -8.25 -3.16 6.27
C GLN A 94 -7.33 -3.99 5.37
N TYR A 95 -7.81 -4.37 4.19
CA TYR A 95 -7.00 -5.04 3.19
C TYR A 95 -5.84 -4.15 2.75
N LEU A 96 -6.13 -2.94 2.26
CA LEU A 96 -5.11 -1.97 1.83
C LEU A 96 -4.13 -1.63 2.93
N LEU A 97 -4.62 -1.35 4.15
CA LEU A 97 -3.76 -1.07 5.30
C LEU A 97 -2.75 -2.21 5.55
N THR A 98 -3.21 -3.46 5.40
CA THR A 98 -2.38 -4.65 5.56
C THR A 98 -1.36 -4.78 4.44
N VAL A 99 -1.77 -4.61 3.18
CA VAL A 99 -0.87 -4.74 2.02
C VAL A 99 0.18 -3.63 2.04
N LEU A 100 -0.23 -2.37 2.24
CA LEU A 100 0.68 -1.21 2.35
C LEU A 100 1.71 -1.38 3.46
N PHE A 101 1.30 -1.85 4.64
CA PHE A 101 2.22 -2.06 5.77
C PHE A 101 3.28 -3.14 5.50
N ASN A 102 2.91 -4.16 4.70
CA ASN A 102 3.75 -5.33 4.43
C ASN A 102 4.53 -5.21 3.12
N ALA A 103 4.13 -4.33 2.20
CA ALA A 103 4.72 -4.18 0.87
C ALA A 103 6.27 -4.17 0.89
N PRO A 104 6.96 -3.37 1.74
CA PRO A 104 8.42 -3.35 1.77
C PRO A 104 9.07 -4.69 2.15
N THR A 105 8.35 -5.56 2.85
CA THR A 105 8.85 -6.85 3.35
C THR A 105 8.38 -8.06 2.56
N THR A 106 7.31 -7.93 1.77
CA THR A 106 6.69 -9.06 1.07
C THR A 106 6.84 -9.01 -0.44
N MET A 107 7.11 -7.83 -1.03
CA MET A 107 7.18 -7.65 -2.48
C MET A 107 8.23 -8.57 -3.14
N SER A 108 9.44 -8.68 -2.58
CA SER A 108 10.48 -9.58 -3.11
C SER A 108 10.06 -11.06 -3.10
N ASN A 109 9.40 -11.50 -2.04
CA ASN A 109 8.88 -12.88 -1.94
C ASN A 109 7.74 -13.12 -2.94
N HIS A 110 6.88 -12.12 -3.17
CA HIS A 110 5.80 -12.21 -4.15
C HIS A 110 6.35 -12.43 -5.56
N TYR A 111 7.26 -11.58 -6.02
CA TYR A 111 7.85 -11.73 -7.35
C TYR A 111 8.65 -13.03 -7.51
N THR A 112 9.37 -13.46 -6.46
CA THR A 112 10.06 -14.76 -6.47
C THR A 112 9.08 -15.92 -6.62
N ALA A 113 7.95 -15.88 -5.90
CA ALA A 113 6.92 -16.92 -5.99
C ALA A 113 6.24 -16.95 -7.37
N GLN A 114 5.99 -15.77 -7.96
CA GLN A 114 5.38 -15.61 -9.28
C GLN A 114 6.29 -16.18 -10.39
N VAL A 115 7.58 -15.81 -10.39
CA VAL A 115 8.56 -16.37 -11.34
C VAL A 115 8.66 -17.89 -11.21
N ASN A 116 8.71 -18.43 -9.99
CA ASN A 116 8.74 -19.87 -9.80
C ASN A 116 7.46 -20.56 -10.29
N HIS A 117 6.30 -19.94 -10.09
CA HIS A 117 5.04 -20.45 -10.61
C HIS A 117 5.04 -20.48 -12.13
N ASP A 118 5.54 -19.46 -12.81
CA ASP A 118 5.55 -19.42 -14.27
C ASP A 118 6.59 -20.39 -14.86
N LEU A 119 7.76 -20.51 -14.23
CA LEU A 119 8.83 -21.43 -14.66
C LEU A 119 8.47 -22.91 -14.45
N TYR A 120 7.82 -23.25 -13.34
CA TYR A 120 7.59 -24.65 -12.95
C TYR A 120 6.12 -25.08 -12.96
N GLY A 121 5.18 -24.15 -12.93
CA GLY A 121 3.74 -24.43 -13.00
C GLY A 121 3.25 -24.77 -14.41
N GLU A 122 3.93 -24.30 -15.46
CA GLU A 122 3.65 -24.70 -16.85
C GLU A 122 4.30 -26.04 -17.21
N ALA A 123 5.46 -26.37 -16.62
CA ALA A 123 6.16 -27.64 -16.87
C ALA A 123 5.47 -28.88 -16.26
N ALA A 124 4.46 -28.68 -15.42
CA ALA A 124 3.71 -29.73 -14.73
C ALA A 124 2.33 -30.02 -15.32
N ARG A 125 2.00 -29.45 -16.49
CA ARG A 125 0.74 -29.71 -17.23
C ARG A 125 0.94 -30.61 -18.45
#